data_AF-A0A8E7AZT8-F1
#
_entry.id   AF-A0A8E7AZT8-F1
#
_cell.length_a   1.000
_cell.length_b   1.000
_cell.length_c   1.000
_cell.angle_alpha   90.00
_cell.angle_beta   90.00
_cell.angle_gamma   90.00
#
_symmetry.space_group_name_H-M   'P 1'
#
loop_
_entity.id
_entity.type
_entity.pdbx_description
1 polymer ?
#
loop_
_entity_poly.entity_id
_entity_poly.type
_entity_poly.pdbx_seq_one_letter_code
_entity_poly.pdbx_strand_id
1 'polypeptide(L)'
;MKGLIILPRGSNTSKFSTNVIGSGTSRDLSYFITSSPWSPENVMKLTRSHAIHLLGPGGSVIFDETGQQKYGPASVGTSFQYLGKTGHTCTAQVGVFASYCVDNLAALFDYRLFIPES
;
A
#
# COMPACT_ATOMS: atom_id res chain seq x y z
N MET A 1 -10.61 -11.24 11.58
CA MET A 1 -10.24 -10.55 10.33
C MET A 1 -8.82 -10.99 9.94
N LYS A 2 -8.68 -11.88 8.96
CA LYS A 2 -7.36 -12.28 8.41
C LYS A 2 -7.12 -11.38 7.20
N GLY A 3 -6.26 -10.36 7.32
CA GLY A 3 -6.08 -9.43 6.20
C GLY A 3 -4.98 -8.40 6.36
N LEU A 4 -4.59 -8.04 7.59
CA LEU A 4 -3.48 -7.14 7.81
C LEU A 4 -2.40 -7.83 8.62
N ILE A 5 -1.25 -8.05 8.00
CA ILE A 5 -0.07 -8.58 8.68
C ILE A 5 0.57 -7.42 9.44
N ILE A 6 0.07 -7.15 10.65
CA ILE A 6 0.68 -6.17 11.54
C ILE A 6 1.60 -6.92 12.50
N LEU A 7 2.89 -6.61 12.43
CA LEU A 7 3.83 -7.06 13.42
C LEU A 7 3.94 -6.01 14.54
N PRO A 8 4.05 -6.41 15.82
CA PRO A 8 4.19 -5.48 16.94
C PRO A 8 5.41 -4.56 16.81
N ARG A 9 6.48 -5.00 16.14
CA ARG A 9 7.70 -4.20 15.94
C ARG A 9 8.42 -4.52 14.63
N GLY A 10 8.46 -3.54 13.73
CA GLY A 10 9.23 -3.56 12.49
C GLY A 10 8.57 -4.37 11.38
N SER A 11 8.75 -3.91 10.14
CA SER A 11 8.02 -4.35 8.96
C SER A 11 8.97 -4.82 7.84
N ASN A 12 10.12 -5.39 8.19
CA ASN A 12 11.04 -5.93 7.19
C ASN A 12 10.68 -7.39 6.85
N THR A 13 11.11 -7.83 5.67
CA THR A 13 10.81 -9.17 5.13
C THR A 13 11.29 -10.31 6.03
N SER A 14 12.44 -10.14 6.69
CA SER A 14 12.95 -11.12 7.67
C SER A 14 11.97 -11.30 8.83
N LYS A 15 11.49 -10.21 9.43
CA LYS A 15 10.53 -10.28 10.54
C LYS A 15 9.19 -10.87 10.09
N PHE A 16 8.72 -10.54 8.89
CA PHE A 16 7.52 -11.18 8.33
C PHE A 16 7.70 -12.69 8.19
N SER A 17 8.81 -13.15 7.62
CA SER A 17 9.07 -14.58 7.44
C SER A 17 9.09 -15.39 8.75
N THR A 18 9.48 -14.77 9.87
CA THR A 18 9.51 -15.44 11.17
C THR A 18 8.17 -15.42 11.90
N ASN A 19 7.39 -14.35 11.74
CA ASN A 19 6.22 -14.11 12.59
C ASN A 19 4.89 -14.43 11.90
N VAL A 20 4.90 -14.70 10.60
CA VAL A 20 3.68 -14.94 9.82
C VAL A 20 3.67 -16.40 9.37
N ILE A 21 2.76 -17.17 9.95
CA ILE A 21 2.62 -18.58 9.58
C ILE A 21 2.24 -18.69 8.11
N GLY A 22 3.02 -19.47 7.36
CA GLY A 22 2.80 -19.70 5.93
C GLY A 22 3.34 -18.60 5.00
N SER A 23 4.07 -17.60 5.49
CA SER A 23 4.65 -16.54 4.64
C SER A 23 5.89 -16.97 3.85
N GLY A 24 6.40 -18.19 4.06
CA GLY A 24 7.68 -18.62 3.50
C GLY A 24 8.86 -17.88 4.12
N THR A 25 9.99 -17.92 3.44
CA THR A 25 11.25 -17.28 3.86
C THR A 25 11.30 -15.79 3.49
N SER A 26 12.25 -15.05 4.07
CA SER A 26 12.52 -13.66 3.68
C SER A 26 12.81 -13.51 2.18
N ARG A 27 13.46 -14.51 1.58
CA ARG A 27 13.74 -14.55 0.13
C ARG A 27 12.45 -14.73 -0.67
N ASP A 28 11.56 -15.61 -0.23
CA ASP A 28 10.28 -15.84 -0.90
C ASP A 28 9.41 -14.58 -0.89
N LEU A 29 9.35 -13.88 0.25
CA LEU A 29 8.65 -12.60 0.36
C LEU A 29 9.26 -11.51 -0.52
N SER A 30 10.59 -11.45 -0.58
CA SER A 30 11.27 -10.48 -1.44
C SER A 30 10.98 -10.76 -2.92
N TYR A 31 11.09 -12.02 -3.33
CA TYR A 31 10.74 -12.45 -4.69
C TYR A 31 9.27 -12.18 -5.01
N PHE A 32 8.36 -12.46 -4.06
CA PHE A 32 6.94 -12.18 -4.20
C PHE A 32 6.68 -10.70 -4.50
N ILE A 33 7.31 -9.77 -3.78
CA ILE A 33 7.08 -8.32 -3.95
C ILE A 33 7.75 -7.78 -5.22
N THR A 34 8.90 -8.32 -5.64
CA THR A 34 9.70 -7.71 -6.71
C THR A 34 9.59 -8.37 -8.07
N SER A 35 9.61 -9.71 -8.13
CA SER A 35 9.93 -10.45 -9.36
C SER A 35 8.97 -11.57 -9.68
N SER A 36 8.02 -11.85 -8.78
CA SER A 36 6.94 -12.81 -9.03
C SER A 36 6.02 -12.31 -10.14
N PRO A 37 5.55 -13.19 -11.05
CA PRO A 37 4.85 -12.78 -12.27
C PRO A 37 3.34 -12.51 -12.05
N TRP A 38 2.98 -11.74 -11.03
CA TRP A 38 1.59 -11.29 -10.84
C TRP A 38 1.34 -9.98 -11.57
N SER A 39 0.13 -9.83 -12.13
CA SER A 39 -0.32 -8.58 -12.75
C SER A 39 -0.88 -7.65 -11.66
N PRO A 40 -0.32 -6.43 -11.50
CA PRO A 40 -0.86 -5.44 -10.57
C PRO A 40 -2.32 -5.10 -10.84
N GLU A 41 -2.72 -5.08 -12.11
CA GLU A 41 -4.09 -4.81 -12.54
C GLU A 41 -5.06 -5.91 -12.06
N ASN A 42 -4.65 -7.18 -12.19
CA ASN A 42 -5.44 -8.31 -11.73
C ASN A 42 -5.52 -8.36 -10.20
N VAL A 43 -4.42 -8.06 -9.50
CA VAL A 43 -4.41 -7.94 -8.03
C VAL A 43 -5.36 -6.83 -7.58
N MET A 44 -5.36 -5.68 -8.26
CA MET A 44 -6.28 -4.61 -7.89
C MET A 44 -7.74 -4.93 -8.23
N LYS A 45 -8.00 -5.57 -9.36
CA LYS A 45 -9.35 -6.06 -9.69
C LYS A 45 -9.87 -7.01 -8.62
N LEU A 46 -9.05 -7.96 -8.16
CA LEU A 46 -9.40 -8.87 -7.08
C LEU A 46 -9.69 -8.12 -5.77
N THR A 47 -8.85 -7.15 -5.44
CA THR A 47 -9.02 -6.33 -4.24
C THR A 47 -10.33 -5.54 -4.26
N ARG A 48 -10.70 -4.93 -5.39
CA ARG A 48 -11.99 -4.23 -5.56
C ARG A 48 -13.19 -5.17 -5.41
N SER A 49 -13.14 -6.33 -6.06
CA SER A 49 -14.19 -7.34 -5.95
C SER A 49 -14.36 -7.80 -4.50
N HIS A 50 -13.26 -8.04 -3.79
CA HIS A 50 -13.30 -8.39 -2.37
C HIS A 50 -13.81 -7.24 -1.50
N ALA A 51 -13.40 -6.00 -1.76
CA ALA A 51 -13.88 -4.83 -1.04
C ALA A 51 -15.42 -4.71 -1.14
N ILE A 52 -15.97 -4.78 -2.36
CA ILE A 52 -17.43 -4.72 -2.57
C ILE A 52 -18.13 -5.91 -1.93
N HIS A 53 -17.58 -7.11 -2.06
CA HIS A 53 -18.17 -8.31 -1.47
C HIS A 53 -18.20 -8.25 0.06
N LEU A 54 -17.14 -7.74 0.69
CA LEU A 54 -17.01 -7.68 2.15
C LEU A 54 -17.78 -6.51 2.78
N LEU A 55 -17.80 -5.34 2.12
CA LEU A 55 -18.43 -4.14 2.66
C LEU A 55 -19.89 -3.97 2.21
N GLY A 56 -20.29 -4.64 1.14
CA GLY A 56 -21.64 -4.52 0.55
C GLY A 56 -21.73 -3.42 -0.51
N PRO A 57 -22.86 -3.36 -1.24
CA PRO A 57 -23.10 -2.35 -2.28
C PRO A 57 -23.48 -0.99 -1.67
N GLY A 58 -23.56 0.05 -2.52
CA GLY A 58 -24.06 1.37 -2.14
C GLY A 58 -23.05 2.26 -1.40
N GLY A 59 -21.77 1.86 -1.40
CA GLY A 59 -20.69 2.64 -0.79
C GLY A 59 -20.27 3.85 -1.63
N SER A 60 -19.45 4.69 -1.02
CA SER A 60 -18.78 5.83 -1.66
C SER A 60 -17.31 5.52 -1.90
N VAL A 61 -16.71 6.15 -2.91
CA VAL A 61 -15.26 6.09 -3.13
C VAL A 61 -14.66 7.43 -2.72
N ILE A 62 -13.77 7.41 -1.74
CA ILE A 62 -13.04 8.58 -1.25
C ILE A 62 -11.63 8.54 -1.80
N PHE A 63 -11.16 9.66 -2.34
CA PHE A 63 -9.78 9.83 -2.79
C PHE A 63 -9.03 10.71 -1.81
N ASP A 64 -7.85 10.28 -1.40
CA ASP A 64 -6.98 11.01 -0.48
C ASP A 64 -5.52 10.84 -0.89
N GLU A 65 -4.72 11.90 -0.80
CA GLU A 65 -3.28 11.77 -0.99
C GLU A 65 -2.60 11.27 0.28
N THR A 66 -1.61 10.40 0.12
CA THR A 66 -0.75 10.00 1.23
C THR A 66 0.69 10.01 0.76
N GLY A 67 1.50 10.80 1.46
CA GLY A 67 2.94 10.81 1.28
C GLY A 67 3.68 10.00 2.32
N GLN A 68 4.81 9.46 1.91
CA GLN A 68 5.77 8.76 2.74
C GLN A 68 7.14 9.42 2.56
N GLN A 69 7.65 10.00 3.64
CA GLN A 69 9.00 10.56 3.67
C GLN A 69 10.03 9.48 3.38
N LYS A 70 11.02 9.80 2.54
CA LYS A 70 12.10 8.90 2.15
C LYS A 70 13.44 9.52 2.52
N TYR A 71 14.38 8.64 2.85
CA TYR A 71 15.74 9.01 3.21
C TYR A 71 16.72 8.31 2.28
N GLY A 72 17.75 9.04 1.86
CA GLY A 72 18.79 8.54 0.97
C GLY A 72 18.42 8.54 -0.51
N PRO A 73 19.41 8.30 -1.39
CA PRO A 73 19.26 8.48 -2.84
C PRO A 73 18.64 7.28 -3.57
N ALA A 74 18.43 6.14 -2.89
CA ALA A 74 17.98 4.90 -3.53
C ALA A 74 16.45 4.77 -3.69
N SER A 75 15.68 5.80 -3.31
CA SER A 75 14.22 5.76 -3.38
C SER A 75 13.70 6.29 -4.73
N VAL A 76 13.03 5.42 -5.48
CA VAL A 76 12.42 5.75 -6.77
C VAL A 76 11.09 6.50 -6.61
N GLY A 77 10.75 7.33 -7.59
CA GLY A 77 9.48 8.09 -7.59
C GLY A 77 9.36 9.05 -6.42
N THR A 78 10.48 9.67 -6.01
CA THR A 78 10.50 10.67 -4.95
C THR A 78 10.83 12.04 -5.50
N SER A 79 10.30 13.08 -4.85
CA SER A 79 10.75 14.45 -5.05
C SER A 79 10.52 15.27 -3.77
N PHE A 80 11.02 16.51 -3.76
CA PHE A 80 10.83 17.42 -2.64
C PHE A 80 9.38 17.95 -2.65
N GLN A 81 8.54 17.44 -1.76
CA GLN A 81 7.10 17.68 -1.75
C GLN A 81 6.60 17.97 -0.33
N TYR A 82 5.55 18.78 -0.22
CA TYR A 82 4.88 19.03 1.05
C TYR A 82 4.06 17.82 1.45
N LEU A 83 4.26 17.34 2.68
CA LEU A 83 3.51 16.23 3.24
C LEU A 83 2.48 16.75 4.24
N GLY A 84 1.20 16.72 3.87
CA GLY A 84 0.10 17.15 4.74
C GLY A 84 0.11 16.46 6.10
N LYS A 85 0.42 15.16 6.13
CA LYS A 85 0.51 14.35 7.35
C LYS A 85 1.57 14.83 8.35
N THR A 86 2.72 15.31 7.86
CA THR A 86 3.86 15.71 8.72
C THR A 86 4.06 17.22 8.78
N GLY A 87 3.25 18.00 8.05
CA GLY A 87 3.23 19.46 8.10
C GLY A 87 4.49 20.14 7.55
N HIS A 88 5.28 19.46 6.73
CA HIS A 88 6.52 20.03 6.18
C HIS A 88 6.88 19.46 4.82
N THR A 89 7.78 20.14 4.12
CA THR A 89 8.33 19.72 2.83
C THR A 89 9.57 18.86 3.04
N CYS A 90 9.59 17.69 2.40
CA CYS A 90 10.72 16.76 2.45
C CYS A 90 10.80 15.95 1.16
N THR A 91 11.91 15.24 0.95
CA THR A 91 11.96 14.20 -0.08
C THR A 91 10.98 13.10 0.27
N ALA A 92 9.96 12.92 -0.57
CA ALA A 92 8.88 11.99 -0.31
C ALA A 92 8.39 11.29 -1.58
N GLN A 93 7.81 10.11 -1.38
CA GLN A 93 7.00 9.43 -2.37
C GLN A 93 5.53 9.70 -2.03
N VAL A 94 4.74 10.16 -2.99
CA VAL A 94 3.33 10.51 -2.81
C VAL A 94 2.48 9.66 -3.73
N GLY A 95 1.33 9.21 -3.24
CA GLY A 95 0.32 8.56 -4.05
C GLY A 95 -1.08 9.00 -3.64
N VAL A 96 -2.02 8.90 -4.57
CA VAL A 96 -3.44 9.05 -4.29
C VAL A 96 -4.03 7.65 -4.14
N PHE A 97 -4.79 7.44 -3.07
CA PHE A 97 -5.44 6.18 -2.76
C PHE A 97 -6.95 6.37 -2.83
N ALA A 98 -7.63 5.42 -3.47
CA ALA A 98 -9.08 5.34 -3.49
C ALA A 98 -9.52 4.31 -2.44
N SER A 99 -10.37 4.74 -1.51
CA SER A 99 -10.96 3.89 -0.48
C SER A 99 -12.45 3.72 -0.75
N TYR A 100 -12.92 2.48 -0.83
CA TYR A 100 -14.34 2.16 -0.91
C TYR A 100 -14.89 2.08 0.51
N CYS A 101 -15.90 2.90 0.79
CA CYS A 101 -16.44 3.10 2.13
C CYS A 101 -17.94 2.78 2.15
N VAL A 102 -18.37 1.96 3.10
CA VAL A 102 -19.78 1.66 3.40
C VAL A 102 -19.95 1.82 4.90
N ASP A 103 -20.89 2.66 5.33
CA ASP A 103 -21.06 3.06 6.74
C ASP A 103 -19.72 3.49 7.38
N ASN A 104 -19.26 2.74 8.39
CA ASN A 104 -18.00 2.98 9.12
C ASN A 104 -16.86 2.04 8.67
N LEU A 105 -17.02 1.34 7.56
CA LEU A 105 -16.04 0.41 7.01
C LEU A 105 -15.37 1.01 5.78
N ALA A 106 -14.07 0.76 5.64
CA ALA A 106 -13.28 1.18 4.49
C ALA A 106 -12.34 0.06 4.03
N ALA A 107 -12.14 -0.03 2.72
CA ALA A 107 -11.17 -0.93 2.10
C ALA A 107 -10.44 -0.24 0.95
N LEU A 108 -9.17 -0.59 0.74
CA LEU A 108 -8.41 -0.13 -0.42
C LEU A 108 -9.13 -0.57 -1.69
N PHE A 109 -9.37 0.38 -2.58
CA PHE A 109 -10.06 0.16 -3.84
C PHE A 109 -9.14 0.40 -5.03
N ASP A 110 -8.33 1.44 -4.99
CA ASP A 110 -7.35 1.74 -6.03
C ASP A 110 -6.19 2.60 -5.50
N TYR A 111 -5.13 2.73 -6.29
CA TYR A 111 -4.05 3.66 -6.00
C TYR A 111 -3.35 4.15 -7.27
N ARG A 112 -2.71 5.30 -7.18
CA ARG A 112 -1.76 5.79 -8.19
C ARG A 112 -0.62 6.53 -7.51
N LEU A 113 0.62 6.22 -7.90
CA LEU A 113 1.79 6.96 -7.45
C LEU A 113 1.97 8.21 -8.30
N PHE A 114 2.33 9.31 -7.65
CA PHE A 114 2.86 10.48 -8.32
C PHE A 114 4.32 10.21 -8.71
N ILE A 115 4.60 10.20 -10.01
CA ILE A 115 5.94 10.04 -10.54
C ILE A 115 6.41 11.41 -11.02
N PRO A 116 7.41 12.02 -10.36
CA PRO A 116 7.95 13.31 -10.76
C PRO A 116 8.55 13.25 -12.17
N GLU A 117 8.35 14.33 -12.94
CA GLU A 117 9.11 14.55 -14.17
C GLU A 117 10.59 14.74 -13.82
N SER A 118 11.47 14.18 -14.65
CA SER A 118 12.93 14.16 -14.42
C SER A 118 13.58 15.50 -14.73
#